data_AF-A0A0V8CKW3-F1
#
_entry.id   AF-A0A0V8CKW3-F1
#
_cell.length_a   1.000
_cell.length_b   1.000
_cell.length_c   1.000
_cell.angle_alpha   90.00
_cell.angle_beta   90.00
_cell.angle_gamma   90.00
#
_symmetry.space_group_name_H-M   'P 1'
#
loop_
_entity.id
_entity.type
_entity.pdbx_description
1 polymer ?
#
loop_
_entity_poly.entity_id
_entity_poly.type
_entity_poly.pdbx_seq_one_letter_code
_entity_poly.pdbx_strand_id
1 'polypeptide(L)'
;MNKESLENDEELIRLRELIRQIDIWYLPLIQVEKEVIRLKCEGYNGRYWYQVMQELDVQGFEVPQKKAKAAYYKFRNDIYSFVIHLI
;
A
#
# COMPACT_ATOMS: atom_id res chain seq x y z
N MET A 1 20.00 -19.18 -25.10
CA MET A 1 19.21 -18.04 -24.58
C MET A 1 18.45 -18.56 -23.37
N ASN A 2 18.75 -18.07 -22.17
CA ASN A 2 18.27 -18.68 -20.92
C ASN A 2 16.80 -18.27 -20.68
N LYS A 3 15.92 -19.25 -20.48
CA LYS A 3 14.46 -19.01 -20.38
C LYS A 3 14.09 -18.32 -19.07
N GLU A 4 14.78 -18.68 -17.99
CA GLU A 4 14.65 -18.05 -16.66
C GLU A 4 15.04 -16.56 -16.67
N SER A 5 16.05 -16.15 -17.45
CA SER A 5 16.42 -14.72 -17.50
C SER A 5 15.36 -13.88 -18.21
N LEU A 6 14.67 -14.44 -19.20
CA LEU A 6 13.58 -13.76 -19.91
C LEU A 6 12.30 -13.68 -19.06
N GLU A 7 11.98 -14.74 -18.31
CA GLU A 7 10.83 -14.76 -17.39
C GLU A 7 11.01 -13.74 -16.24
N ASN A 8 12.23 -13.63 -15.69
CA ASN A 8 12.57 -12.61 -14.69
C ASN A 8 12.42 -11.17 -15.22
N ASP A 9 12.80 -10.92 -16.48
CA ASP A 9 12.67 -9.61 -17.11
C ASP A 9 11.20 -9.23 -17.34
N GLU A 10 10.36 -10.16 -17.78
CA GLU A 10 8.92 -9.92 -17.96
C GLU A 10 8.18 -9.71 -16.62
N GLU A 11 8.53 -10.48 -15.59
CA GLU A 11 7.99 -10.29 -14.23
C GLU A 11 8.38 -8.92 -13.68
N LEU A 12 9.64 -8.51 -13.82
CA LEU A 12 10.11 -7.20 -13.39
C LEU A 12 9.37 -6.06 -14.10
N ILE A 13 9.11 -6.18 -15.40
CA ILE A 13 8.35 -5.19 -16.17
C ILE A 13 6.91 -5.09 -15.65
N ARG A 14 6.25 -6.24 -15.41
CA ARG A 14 4.88 -6.28 -14.85
C ARG A 14 4.81 -5.63 -13.47
N LEU A 15 5.78 -5.92 -12.60
CA LEU A 15 5.84 -5.32 -11.26
C LEU A 15 6.06 -3.81 -11.31
N ARG A 16 6.92 -3.32 -12.20
CA ARG A 16 7.15 -1.87 -12.39
C ARG A 16 5.88 -1.16 -12.84
N GLU A 17 5.13 -1.76 -13.77
CA GLU A 17 3.87 -1.20 -14.25
C GLU A 17 2.80 -1.19 -13.15
N LEU A 18 2.73 -2.25 -12.34
CA LEU A 18 1.84 -2.29 -11.17
C LEU A 18 2.16 -1.17 -10.17
N ILE A 19 3.45 -0.99 -9.83
CA ILE A 19 3.88 0.10 -8.94
C ILE A 19 3.43 1.45 -9.50
N ARG A 20 3.67 1.69 -10.80
CA ARG A 20 3.28 2.94 -11.46
C ARG A 20 1.77 3.21 -11.36
N GLN A 21 0.94 2.18 -11.47
CA GLN A 21 -0.51 2.31 -11.35
C GLN A 21 -0.95 2.61 -9.91
N ILE A 22 -0.30 1.98 -8.92
CA ILE A 22 -0.56 2.25 -7.50
C ILE A 22 -0.13 3.68 -7.13
N ASP A 23 0.97 4.18 -7.69
CA ASP A 23 1.51 5.52 -7.43
C ASP A 23 0.51 6.65 -7.73
N ILE A 24 -0.38 6.46 -8.72
CA ILE A 24 -1.46 7.41 -9.05
C ILE A 24 -2.30 7.74 -7.81
N TRP A 25 -2.54 6.74 -6.97
CA TRP A 25 -3.36 6.85 -5.77
C TRP A 25 -2.52 7.10 -4.52
N TYR A 26 -1.27 6.61 -4.48
CA TYR A 26 -0.42 6.71 -3.30
C TYR A 26 0.29 8.06 -3.17
N LEU A 27 0.81 8.61 -4.28
CA LEU A 27 1.58 9.86 -4.25
C LEU A 27 0.79 11.08 -3.75
N PRO A 28 -0.50 11.27 -4.09
CA PRO A 28 -1.29 12.41 -3.63
C PRO A 28 -1.61 12.40 -2.13
N LEU A 29 -1.45 11.28 -1.45
CA LEU A 29 -1.79 11.14 -0.03
C LEU A 29 -0.90 12.03 0.85
N ILE A 30 -1.49 12.56 1.92
CA ILE A 30 -0.71 13.28 2.93
C ILE A 30 0.12 12.31 3.76
N GLN A 31 1.13 12.82 4.48
CA GLN A 31 2.11 12.00 5.19
C GLN A 31 1.47 10.99 6.16
N VAL A 32 0.49 11.42 6.95
CA VAL A 32 -0.20 10.53 7.91
C VAL A 32 -0.98 9.42 7.20
N GLU A 33 -1.56 9.68 6.03
CA GLU A 33 -2.30 8.67 5.26
C GLU A 33 -1.35 7.64 4.64
N LYS A 34 -0.20 8.12 4.11
CA LYS A 34 0.87 7.25 3.61
C LYS A 34 1.38 6.31 4.68
N GLU A 35 1.57 6.83 5.89
CA GLU A 35 2.04 6.04 7.02
C GLU A 35 0.99 5.03 7.50
N VAL A 36 -0.28 5.43 7.56
CA VAL A 36 -1.39 4.51 7.84
C VAL A 36 -1.38 3.33 6.86
N ILE A 37 -1.27 3.59 5.55
CA ILE A 37 -1.25 2.53 4.53
C ILE A 37 -0.01 1.67 4.67
N ARG A 38 1.17 2.28 4.83
CA ARG A 38 2.45 1.57 5.03
C ARG A 38 2.33 0.58 6.19
N LEU A 39 1.94 1.06 7.37
CA LEU A 39 1.78 0.23 8.58
C LEU A 39 0.72 -0.85 8.39
N LYS A 40 -0.39 -0.52 7.71
CA LYS A 40 -1.49 -1.45 7.56
C LYS A 40 -1.22 -2.56 6.54
N CYS A 41 -0.31 -2.33 5.59
CA CYS A 41 0.22 -3.30 4.64
C CYS A 41 1.53 -3.97 5.11
N GLU A 42 2.14 -3.52 6.20
CA GLU A 42 3.39 -4.07 6.73
C GLU A 42 3.18 -5.43 7.41
N GLY A 43 4.06 -6.38 7.08
CA GLY A 43 4.04 -7.75 7.61
C GLY A 43 3.07 -8.69 6.88
N TYR A 44 3.23 -10.00 7.13
CA TYR A 44 2.30 -11.01 6.63
C TYR A 44 0.91 -10.79 7.25
N ASN A 45 -0.10 -10.48 6.42
CA ASN A 45 -1.49 -10.11 6.76
C ASN A 45 -1.74 -8.68 7.27
N GLY A 46 -0.72 -7.82 7.36
CA GLY A 46 -0.86 -6.42 7.78
C GLY A 46 -1.12 -6.23 9.28
N ARG A 47 -0.60 -5.15 9.87
CA ARG A 47 -0.75 -4.86 11.32
C ARG A 47 -2.21 -4.67 11.78
N TYR A 48 -2.56 -5.06 13.00
CA TYR A 48 -3.87 -4.75 13.56
C TYR A 48 -4.05 -3.24 13.79
N TRP A 49 -5.29 -2.76 13.76
CA TRP A 49 -5.57 -1.33 13.93
C TRP A 49 -5.02 -0.73 15.22
N TYR A 50 -5.03 -1.47 16.34
CA TYR A 50 -4.47 -0.96 17.59
C TYR A 50 -2.95 -0.73 17.49
N GLN A 51 -2.22 -1.61 16.79
CA GLN A 51 -0.78 -1.48 16.55
C GLN A 51 -0.49 -0.29 15.62
N VAL A 52 -1.30 -0.10 14.59
CA VAL A 52 -1.20 1.06 13.70
C VAL A 52 -1.38 2.36 14.48
N MET A 53 -2.41 2.45 15.32
CA MET A 53 -2.65 3.66 16.10
C MET A 53 -1.54 3.94 17.10
N GLN A 54 -1.03 2.90 17.77
CA GLN A 54 0.08 3.03 18.71
C GLN A 54 1.35 3.53 18.02
N GLU A 55 1.67 3.00 16.84
CA GLU A 55 2.86 3.41 16.09
C GLU A 55 2.73 4.86 15.57
N LEU A 56 1.54 5.25 15.09
CA LEU A 56 1.28 6.62 14.67
C LEU A 56 1.45 7.61 15.82
N ASP A 57 0.99 7.25 17.02
CA ASP A 57 1.17 8.06 18.24
C ASP A 57 2.65 8.21 18.61
N VAL A 58 3.41 7.10 18.58
CA VAL A 58 4.87 7.11 18.80
C VAL A 58 5.61 7.99 17.78
N GLN A 59 5.13 8.03 16.54
CA GLN A 59 5.68 8.88 15.47
C GLN A 59 5.19 10.34 15.54
N GLY A 60 4.31 10.68 16.47
CA GLY A 60 3.77 12.04 16.65
C GLY A 60 2.63 12.41 15.70
N PHE A 61 1.99 11.43 15.05
CA PHE A 61 0.82 11.67 14.20
C PHE A 61 -0.47 11.72 15.03
N GLU A 62 -1.04 12.91 15.17
CA GLU A 62 -2.37 13.08 15.76
C GLU A 62 -3.48 12.83 14.73
N VAL A 63 -3.97 11.59 14.67
CA VAL A 63 -5.09 11.21 13.79
C VAL A 63 -6.11 10.34 14.51
N PRO A 64 -7.42 10.68 14.48
CA PRO A 64 -8.45 9.79 14.98
C PRO A 64 -8.49 8.47 14.20
N GLN A 65 -8.64 7.35 14.89
CA GLN A 65 -8.70 6.02 14.26
C GLN A 65 -9.75 5.93 13.15
N LYS A 66 -10.88 6.64 13.27
CA LYS A 66 -11.90 6.70 12.22
C LYS A 66 -11.36 7.31 10.91
N LYS A 67 -10.54 8.36 10.99
CA LYS A 67 -9.91 8.99 9.82
C LYS A 67 -8.83 8.08 9.23
N ALA A 68 -8.00 7.46 10.06
CA ALA A 68 -7.00 6.47 9.60
C ALA A 68 -7.66 5.31 8.84
N LYS A 69 -8.73 4.72 9.39
CA LYS A 69 -9.53 3.70 8.71
C LYS A 69 -10.10 4.18 7.38
N ALA A 70 -10.68 5.38 7.36
CA ALA A 70 -11.26 5.95 6.14
C ALA A 70 -10.19 6.11 5.04
N ALA A 71 -9.01 6.63 5.36
CA ALA A 71 -7.90 6.78 4.42
C ALA A 71 -7.48 5.43 3.82
N TYR A 72 -7.25 4.42 4.68
CA TYR A 72 -6.86 3.08 4.22
C TYR A 72 -7.92 2.42 3.33
N TYR A 73 -9.19 2.39 3.76
CA TYR A 73 -10.23 1.72 2.99
C TYR A 73 -10.54 2.45 1.69
N LYS A 74 -10.46 3.78 1.68
CA LYS A 74 -10.57 4.56 0.44
C LYS A 74 -9.45 4.16 -0.52
N PHE A 75 -8.19 4.26 -0.09
CA PHE A 75 -7.05 3.87 -0.91
C PHE A 75 -7.15 2.42 -1.41
N ARG A 76 -7.48 1.48 -0.52
CA ARG A 76 -7.66 0.06 -0.87
C ARG A 76 -8.72 -0.11 -1.96
N ASN A 77 -9.86 0.57 -1.84
CA ASN A 77 -10.94 0.47 -2.82
C ASN A 77 -10.54 1.12 -4.15
N ASP A 78 -9.86 2.27 -4.11
CA ASP A 78 -9.39 2.99 -5.28
C ASP A 78 -8.39 2.15 -6.10
N ILE A 79 -7.53 1.37 -5.43
CA ILE A 79 -6.60 0.46 -6.12
C ILE A 79 -7.21 -0.91 -6.44
N TYR A 80 -8.26 -1.36 -5.74
CA TYR A 80 -8.77 -2.73 -5.86
C TYR A 80 -9.17 -3.08 -7.28
N SER A 81 -9.83 -2.16 -8.00
CA SER A 81 -10.21 -2.37 -9.40
C SER A 81 -9.01 -2.53 -10.35
N PHE A 82 -7.84 -2.04 -9.97
CA PHE A 82 -6.62 -2.12 -10.79
C PHE A 82 -5.76 -3.33 -10.43
N VAL A 83 -5.76 -3.73 -9.17
CA VAL A 83 -4.92 -4.83 -8.67
C VAL A 83 -5.63 -6.19 -8.76
N ILE A 84 -6.96 -6.25 -8.82
CA ILE A 84 -7.71 -7.52 -8.86
C ILE A 84 -7.39 -8.41 -10.07
N HIS A 85 -6.92 -7.82 -11.18
CA HIS A 85 -6.53 -8.57 -12.37
C HIS A 85 -5.12 -9.18 -12.29
N LEU A 86 -4.40 -8.94 -11.19
CA LEU A 86 -3.01 -9.35 -10.96
C LEU A 86 -2.86 -10.39 -9.82
N ILE A 87 -3.97 -10.75 -9.15
CA ILE A 87 -4.06 -11.79 -8.11
C ILE A 87 -4.88 -12.95 -8.67
#